data_AF-A0A7Z0Q1B8-F1
#
_entry.id   AF-A0A7Z0Q1B8-F1
#
_cell.length_a   1.000
_cell.length_b   1.000
_cell.length_c   1.000
_cell.angle_alpha   90.00
_cell.angle_beta   90.00
_cell.angle_gamma   90.00
#
_symmetry.space_group_name_H-M   'P 1'
#
loop_
_entity.id
_entity.type
_entity.pdbx_description
1 polymer ?
#
loop_
_entity_poly.entity_id
_entity_poly.type
_entity_poly.pdbx_seq_one_letter_code
_entity_poly.pdbx_strand_id
1 'polypeptide(L)'
;MYREETAAGRAAARAEGGRTTELDRLLVSLQLTDSAFPSGFYTLSHGLEGFAQAGAVDAGSLPALLHDLLRHGVGPADATALALAHRAAAAEDWETVAAVDTRLHATKLNREMRQAATRTGR
;
A
#
# COMPACT_ATOMS: atom_id res chain seq x y z
N MET A 1 47.04 -7.81 -7.88
CA MET A 1 46.77 -9.25 -7.68
C MET A 1 45.31 -9.37 -7.24
N TYR A 2 44.38 -9.32 -8.20
CA TYR A 2 42.94 -9.43 -7.94
C TYR A 2 42.66 -10.87 -7.50
N ARG A 3 42.11 -11.03 -6.30
CA ARG A 3 41.66 -12.33 -5.80
C ARG A 3 40.36 -12.64 -6.53
N GLU A 4 40.39 -13.58 -7.47
CA GLU A 4 39.20 -14.07 -8.15
C GLU A 4 38.25 -14.68 -7.12
N GLU A 5 37.16 -13.97 -6.87
CA GLU A 5 36.04 -14.46 -6.09
C GLU A 5 35.36 -15.57 -6.91
N THR A 6 35.63 -16.82 -6.51
CA THR A 6 35.16 -18.01 -7.23
C THR A 6 33.63 -18.07 -7.23
N ALA A 7 33.05 -18.65 -8.28
CA ALA A 7 31.61 -18.88 -8.37
C ALA A 7 31.04 -19.65 -7.15
N ALA A 8 31.87 -20.46 -6.50
CA ALA A 8 31.55 -21.15 -5.25
C ALA A 8 31.41 -20.19 -4.04
N GLY A 9 32.21 -19.12 -3.97
CA GLY A 9 32.07 -18.08 -2.93
C GLY A 9 30.78 -17.26 -3.08
N ARG A 10 30.40 -16.93 -4.32
CA ARG A 10 29.11 -16.29 -4.62
C ARG A 10 27.91 -17.21 -4.37
N ALA A 11 28.05 -18.52 -4.59
CA ALA A 11 27.02 -19.50 -4.29
C ALA A 11 26.85 -19.73 -2.78
N ALA A 12 27.93 -19.72 -2.01
CA ALA A 12 27.89 -19.82 -0.55
C ALA A 12 27.26 -18.58 0.11
N ALA A 13 27.60 -17.37 -0.37
CA ALA A 13 26.93 -16.14 0.08
C ALA A 13 25.44 -16.09 -0.29
N ARG A 14 25.04 -16.70 -1.42
CA ARG A 14 23.63 -16.92 -1.80
C ARG A 14 22.92 -17.97 -0.92
N ALA A 15 23.66 -18.91 -0.36
CA ALA A 15 23.12 -19.97 0.50
C ALA A 15 22.97 -19.52 1.97
N GLU A 16 23.80 -18.58 2.43
CA GLU A 16 23.63 -17.89 3.73
C GLU A 16 22.60 -16.75 3.67
N GLY A 17 22.36 -16.20 2.48
CA GLY A 17 21.32 -15.22 2.23
C GLY A 17 19.94 -15.87 2.14
N GLY A 18 19.14 -15.80 3.20
CA GLY A 18 17.70 -15.93 3.02
C GLY A 18 16.84 -16.36 4.21
N ARG A 19 17.25 -16.15 5.46
CA ARG A 19 16.25 -16.06 6.54
C ARG A 19 15.97 -14.59 6.78
N THR A 20 14.93 -14.07 6.13
CA THR A 20 14.35 -12.77 6.51
C THR A 20 14.03 -12.83 8.01
N THR A 21 14.74 -12.04 8.80
CA THR A 21 14.52 -11.97 10.24
C THR A 21 13.27 -11.13 10.55
N GLU A 22 12.75 -11.23 11.77
CA GLU A 22 11.69 -10.33 12.24
C GLU A 22 12.11 -8.86 12.15
N LEU A 23 13.40 -8.58 12.40
CA LEU A 23 13.95 -7.24 12.25
C LEU A 23 13.91 -6.78 10.78
N ASP A 24 14.28 -7.64 9.83
CA ASP A 24 14.21 -7.30 8.40
C ASP A 24 12.77 -6.99 7.96
N ARG A 25 11.79 -7.79 8.41
CA ARG A 25 10.35 -7.55 8.12
C ARG A 25 9.88 -6.23 8.70
N LEU A 26 10.28 -5.92 9.92
CA LEU A 26 9.94 -4.65 10.57
C LEU A 26 10.55 -3.47 9.81
N LEU A 27 11.83 -3.54 9.45
CA LEU A 27 12.52 -2.46 8.72
C LEU A 27 11.89 -2.23 7.34
N VAL A 28 11.54 -3.30 6.62
CA VAL A 28 10.81 -3.18 5.34
C VAL A 28 9.43 -2.57 5.56
N SER A 29 8.71 -2.99 6.61
CA SER A 29 7.39 -2.40 6.93
C SER A 29 7.51 -0.91 7.20
N LEU A 30 8.49 -0.49 8.02
CA LEU A 30 8.76 0.91 8.29
C LEU A 30 9.10 1.68 7.01
N GLN A 31 9.98 1.12 6.17
CA GLN A 31 10.36 1.73 4.88
C GLN A 31 9.16 1.92 3.95
N LEU A 32 8.26 0.94 3.85
CA LEU A 32 7.06 1.01 3.01
C LEU A 32 6.01 1.98 3.56
N THR A 33 5.96 2.17 4.88
CA THR A 33 5.01 3.07 5.55
C THR A 33 5.54 4.50 5.77
N ASP A 34 6.80 4.76 5.42
CA ASP A 34 7.41 6.08 5.56
C ASP A 34 6.73 7.09 4.61
N SER A 35 6.39 8.28 5.13
CA SER A 35 5.87 9.39 4.33
C SER A 35 6.82 9.87 3.22
N ALA A 36 8.13 9.61 3.38
CA ALA A 36 9.15 9.91 2.38
C ALA A 36 9.29 8.79 1.31
N PHE A 37 8.57 7.67 1.44
CA PHE A 37 8.59 6.62 0.42
C PHE A 37 8.09 7.17 -0.92
N PRO A 38 8.80 6.96 -2.05
CA PRO A 38 8.56 7.66 -3.31
C PRO A 38 7.36 7.09 -4.11
N SER A 39 6.24 6.81 -3.44
CA SER A 39 4.97 6.38 -4.06
C SER A 39 4.19 7.53 -4.70
N GLY A 40 4.53 8.78 -4.36
CA GLY A 40 3.75 9.96 -4.75
C GLY A 40 2.46 10.14 -3.97
N PHE A 41 2.23 9.40 -2.87
CA PHE A 41 1.03 9.52 -2.03
C PHE A 41 0.83 10.92 -1.45
N TYR A 42 1.91 11.66 -1.18
CA TYR A 42 1.84 13.03 -0.67
C TYR A 42 1.09 14.00 -1.60
N THR A 43 0.88 13.62 -2.87
CA THR A 43 0.12 14.41 -3.86
C THR A 43 -1.37 14.10 -3.90
N LEU A 44 -1.87 13.21 -3.02
CA LEU A 44 -3.28 12.82 -2.95
C LEU A 44 -3.96 13.41 -1.71
N SER A 45 -5.04 14.15 -1.91
CA SER A 45 -5.85 14.72 -0.81
C SER A 45 -7.00 13.81 -0.36
N HIS A 46 -7.29 12.74 -1.09
CA HIS A 46 -8.39 11.79 -0.82
C HIS A 46 -9.76 12.48 -0.61
N GLY A 47 -9.99 13.61 -1.29
CA GLY A 47 -11.23 14.39 -1.22
C GLY A 47 -11.28 15.42 -0.09
N LEU A 48 -10.31 15.42 0.84
CA LEU A 48 -10.27 16.36 1.96
C LEU A 48 -10.17 17.82 1.51
N GLU A 49 -9.41 18.07 0.43
CA GLU A 49 -9.31 19.40 -0.18
C GLU A 49 -10.66 19.92 -0.67
N GLY A 50 -11.49 19.04 -1.24
CA GLY A 50 -12.84 19.40 -1.68
C GLY A 50 -13.77 19.76 -0.51
N PHE A 51 -13.71 19.02 0.60
CA PHE A 51 -14.45 19.35 1.82
C PHE A 51 -14.03 20.72 2.38
N ALA A 52 -12.73 21.02 2.39
CA ALA A 52 -12.21 22.29 2.87
C ALA A 52 -12.64 23.45 1.96
N GLN A 53 -12.52 23.30 0.64
CA GLN A 53 -12.94 24.32 -0.34
C GLN A 53 -14.45 24.60 -0.30
N ALA A 54 -15.27 23.59 0.00
CA ALA A 54 -16.70 23.74 0.17
C ALA A 54 -17.11 24.35 1.54
N GLY A 55 -16.15 24.61 2.44
CA GLY A 55 -16.43 25.04 3.81
C GLY A 55 -17.16 23.99 4.65
N ALA A 56 -17.09 22.71 4.24
CA ALA A 56 -17.79 21.60 4.87
C ALA A 56 -17.00 20.95 6.01
N VAL A 57 -15.72 21.34 6.19
CA VAL A 57 -14.87 20.89 7.28
C VAL A 57 -13.94 22.03 7.73
N ASP A 58 -13.65 22.04 9.02
CA ASP A 58 -12.67 22.91 9.67
C ASP A 58 -11.79 22.08 10.63
N ALA A 59 -10.87 22.72 11.35
CA ALA A 59 -9.98 22.02 12.27
C ALA A 59 -10.72 21.26 13.40
N GLY A 60 -11.88 21.76 13.84
CA GLY A 60 -12.66 21.14 14.92
C GLY A 60 -13.48 19.95 14.46
N SER A 61 -13.97 19.98 13.22
CA SER A 61 -14.80 18.93 12.61
C SER A 61 -13.99 17.88 11.83
N LEU A 62 -12.72 18.16 11.49
CA LEU A 62 -11.84 17.24 10.78
C LEU A 62 -11.72 15.85 11.43
N PRO A 63 -11.56 15.70 12.76
CA PRO A 63 -11.47 14.38 13.36
C PRO A 63 -12.71 13.51 13.14
N ALA A 64 -13.91 14.11 13.14
CA ALA A 64 -15.16 13.40 12.87
C ALA A 64 -15.23 12.96 11.40
N LEU A 65 -14.86 13.84 10.46
CA LEU A 65 -14.77 13.49 9.05
C LEU A 65 -13.79 12.32 8.83
N LEU A 66 -12.60 12.38 9.43
CA LEU A 66 -11.61 11.30 9.31
C LEU A 66 -12.11 9.99 9.90
N HIS A 67 -12.78 10.04 11.05
CA HIS A 67 -13.42 8.86 11.63
C HIS A 67 -14.42 8.23 10.64
N ASP A 68 -15.28 9.04 10.04
CA ASP A 68 -16.30 8.53 9.11
C ASP A 68 -15.68 7.98 7.83
N LEU A 69 -14.67 8.66 7.27
CA LEU A 69 -13.92 8.17 6.12
C LEU A 69 -13.23 6.83 6.41
N LEU A 70 -12.62 6.69 7.59
CA LEU A 70 -11.96 5.45 8.00
C LEU A 70 -12.98 4.33 8.25
N ARG A 71 -14.07 4.63 8.95
CA ARG A 71 -15.06 3.65 9.38
C ARG A 71 -15.94 3.14 8.26
N HIS A 72 -16.32 4.02 7.34
CA HIS A 72 -17.31 3.75 6.29
C HIS A 72 -16.71 3.66 4.89
N GLY A 73 -15.53 4.25 4.65
CA GLY A 73 -14.80 4.14 3.39
C GLY A 73 -13.65 3.13 3.46
N VAL A 74 -12.56 3.52 4.14
CA VAL A 74 -11.28 2.78 4.11
C VAL A 74 -11.41 1.37 4.69
N GLY A 75 -12.09 1.20 5.83
CA GLY A 75 -12.24 -0.09 6.49
C GLY A 75 -12.97 -1.13 5.61
N PRO A 76 -14.22 -0.87 5.19
CA PRO A 76 -15.00 -1.81 4.37
C PRO A 76 -14.46 -2.01 2.94
N ALA A 77 -13.69 -1.05 2.40
CA ALA A 77 -13.12 -1.13 1.05
C ALA A 77 -11.62 -1.47 1.08
N ASP A 78 -10.74 -0.46 1.16
CA ASP A 78 -9.29 -0.61 0.98
C ASP A 78 -8.64 -1.59 1.96
N ALA A 79 -8.99 -1.51 3.25
CA ALA A 79 -8.42 -2.40 4.27
C ALA A 79 -8.90 -3.85 4.09
N THR A 80 -10.17 -4.04 3.73
CA THR A 80 -10.74 -5.35 3.43
C THR A 80 -10.10 -5.96 2.18
N ALA A 81 -9.97 -5.17 1.11
CA ALA A 81 -9.31 -5.59 -0.12
C ALA A 81 -7.84 -5.96 0.11
N LEU A 82 -7.10 -5.15 0.88
CA LEU A 82 -5.71 -5.45 1.27
C LEU A 82 -5.61 -6.81 1.99
N ALA A 83 -6.45 -7.06 2.99
CA ALA A 83 -6.43 -8.31 3.74
C ALA A 83 -6.75 -9.53 2.85
N LEU A 84 -7.71 -9.40 1.93
CA LEU A 84 -8.08 -10.47 1.00
C LEU A 84 -6.99 -10.71 -0.04
N ALA A 85 -6.47 -9.66 -0.67
CA ALA A 85 -5.39 -9.75 -1.65
C ALA A 85 -4.11 -10.34 -1.02
N HIS A 86 -3.77 -9.96 0.21
CA HIS A 86 -2.63 -10.52 0.92
C HIS A 86 -2.78 -12.04 1.15
N ARG A 87 -3.96 -12.49 1.59
CA ARG A 87 -4.24 -13.93 1.77
C ARG A 87 -4.17 -14.70 0.46
N ALA A 88 -4.73 -14.15 -0.62
CA ALA A 88 -4.71 -14.77 -1.93
C ALA A 88 -3.29 -14.84 -2.51
N ALA A 89 -2.52 -13.76 -2.41
CA ALA A 89 -1.12 -13.72 -2.84
C ALA A 89 -0.25 -14.72 -2.05
N ALA A 90 -0.46 -14.85 -0.74
CA ALA A 90 0.24 -15.85 0.09
C ALA A 90 -0.10 -17.30 -0.29
N ALA A 91 -1.24 -17.53 -0.94
CA ALA A 91 -1.67 -18.81 -1.48
C ALA A 91 -1.37 -18.97 -2.99
N GLU A 92 -0.67 -18.00 -3.60
CA GLU A 92 -0.38 -17.93 -5.04
C GLU A 92 -1.64 -17.93 -5.94
N ASP A 93 -2.79 -17.50 -5.39
CA ASP A 93 -4.06 -17.38 -6.11
C ASP A 93 -4.20 -16.00 -6.77
N TRP A 94 -3.56 -15.86 -7.93
CA TRP A 94 -3.53 -14.61 -8.69
C TRP A 94 -4.88 -14.23 -9.29
N GLU A 95 -5.75 -15.21 -9.56
CA GLU A 95 -7.11 -14.95 -10.05
C GLU A 95 -7.92 -14.21 -8.98
N THR A 96 -7.86 -14.69 -7.73
CA THR A 96 -8.52 -14.00 -6.61
C THR A 96 -7.93 -12.62 -6.35
N VAL A 97 -6.60 -12.43 -6.47
CA VAL A 97 -5.98 -11.10 -6.36
C VAL A 97 -6.58 -10.13 -7.38
N ALA A 98 -6.67 -10.53 -8.65
CA ALA A 98 -7.24 -9.71 -9.71
C ALA A 98 -8.75 -9.42 -9.50
N ALA A 99 -9.50 -10.40 -9.01
CA ALA A 99 -10.91 -10.24 -8.68
C ALA A 99 -11.14 -9.25 -7.52
N VAL A 100 -10.30 -9.31 -6.49
CA VAL A 100 -10.33 -8.36 -5.36
C VAL A 100 -10.01 -6.94 -5.82
N ASP A 101 -8.97 -6.77 -6.64
CA ASP A 101 -8.62 -5.45 -7.21
C ASP A 101 -9.77 -4.87 -8.06
N THR A 102 -10.33 -5.68 -8.96
CA THR A 102 -11.49 -5.28 -9.78
C THR A 102 -12.67 -4.85 -8.92
N ARG A 103 -12.97 -5.59 -7.84
CA ARG A 103 -14.06 -5.27 -6.93
C ARG A 103 -13.78 -3.99 -6.14
N LEU A 104 -12.55 -3.79 -5.64
CA LEU A 104 -12.15 -2.55 -4.98
C LEU A 104 -12.30 -1.36 -5.92
N HIS A 105 -11.80 -1.48 -7.16
CA HIS A 105 -11.90 -0.42 -8.16
C HIS A 105 -13.35 -0.04 -8.46
N ALA A 106 -14.26 -1.03 -8.54
CA ALA A 106 -15.68 -0.81 -8.76
C ALA A 106 -16.35 0.01 -7.64
N THR A 107 -15.82 -0.01 -6.41
CA THR A 107 -16.33 0.83 -5.30
C THR A 107 -15.96 2.31 -5.42
N LYS A 108 -14.95 2.66 -6.22
CA LYS A 108 -14.49 4.05 -6.36
C LYS A 108 -15.44 4.78 -7.32
N LEU A 109 -16.34 5.61 -6.79
CA LEU A 109 -17.44 6.18 -7.58
C LEU A 109 -17.00 7.27 -8.56
N ASN A 110 -16.17 8.21 -8.10
CA ASN A 110 -15.73 9.33 -8.90
C ASN A 110 -14.42 9.03 -9.66
N ARG A 111 -14.19 9.77 -10.74
CA ARG A 111 -13.03 9.61 -11.62
C ARG A 111 -11.71 9.82 -10.89
N GLU A 112 -11.64 10.82 -10.03
CA GLU A 112 -10.40 11.20 -9.31
C GLU A 112 -9.96 10.09 -8.36
N MET A 113 -10.87 9.49 -7.60
CA MET A 113 -10.59 8.35 -6.72
C MET A 113 -10.13 7.12 -7.51
N ARG A 114 -10.71 6.83 -8.67
CA ARG A 114 -10.24 5.74 -9.56
C ARG A 114 -8.82 6.00 -10.04
N GLN A 115 -8.54 7.22 -10.50
CA GLN A 115 -7.21 7.61 -10.97
C GLN A 115 -6.18 7.52 -9.84
N ALA A 116 -6.49 8.08 -8.68
CA ALA A 116 -5.67 8.02 -7.49
C ALA A 116 -5.33 6.57 -7.09
N ALA A 117 -6.32 5.68 -7.07
CA ALA A 117 -6.16 4.28 -6.69
C ALA A 117 -5.19 3.51 -7.60
N THR A 118 -5.17 3.82 -8.90
CA THR A 118 -4.29 3.12 -9.87
C THR A 118 -2.92 3.75 -10.03
N ARG A 119 -2.72 5.01 -9.64
CA ARG A 119 -1.49 5.75 -9.94
C ARG A 119 -0.27 5.26 -9.16
N THR A 120 -0.49 4.76 -7.96
CA THR A 120 0.57 4.43 -6.99
C THR A 120 0.98 2.95 -7.02
N GLY A 121 0.35 2.14 -7.86
CA GLY A 121 0.60 0.69 -7.97
C GLY A 121 0.81 0.18 -9.41
N ARG A 122 1.12 1.08 -10.35
CA ARG A 122 1.47 0.72 -11.73
C ARG A 122 2.88 0.18 -11.87
#